data_AF-A0A3D5KGD2-F1
#
_entry.id   AF-A0A3D5KGD2-F1
#
_cell.length_a   1.000
_cell.length_b   1.000
_cell.length_c   1.000
_cell.angle_alpha   90.00
_cell.angle_beta   90.00
_cell.angle_gamma   90.00
#
_symmetry.space_group_name_H-M   'P 1'
#
loop_
_entity.id
_entity.type
_entity.pdbx_description
1 polymer ?
#
loop_
_entity_poly.entity_id
_entity_poly.type
_entity_poly.pdbx_seq_one_letter_code
_entity_poly.pdbx_strand_id
1 'polypeptide(L)'
;MQVNDFILDDFLWSYSRIGTYETCPLCFYYQYIKKYKDMDGCFGQYGSLIHSCLEKYALGELAEYDLLSYYEDNYPKVVTDSFPPNKYTDIGNDYYNQGAGYFKNFNGFNDREILAVEKKYYFKVGDYNFMGYIDLECP
;
A
#
# COMPACT_ATOMS: atom_id res chain seq x y z
N MET A 1 20.16 -13.74 17.02
CA MET A 1 19.00 -14.14 16.20
C MET A 1 19.47 -15.30 15.34
N GLN A 2 19.06 -16.54 15.65
CA GLN A 2 19.37 -17.69 14.79
C GLN A 2 18.10 -18.01 13.99
N VAL A 3 18.14 -17.74 12.70
CA VAL A 3 17.19 -18.28 11.73
C VAL A 3 17.99 -19.31 10.94
N ASN A 4 17.48 -20.54 10.85
CA ASN A 4 18.16 -21.55 10.03
C ASN A 4 18.07 -21.15 8.57
N ASP A 5 19.17 -21.27 7.82
CA ASP A 5 19.25 -20.90 6.41
C ASP A 5 18.17 -21.59 5.57
N PHE A 6 17.86 -22.86 5.88
CA PHE A 6 16.74 -23.61 5.30
C PHE A 6 15.38 -22.88 5.36
N ILE A 7 15.10 -22.12 6.43
CA ILE A 7 13.85 -21.35 6.56
C ILE A 7 13.82 -20.19 5.56
N LEU A 8 14.99 -19.59 5.29
CA LEU A 8 15.12 -18.46 4.37
C LEU A 8 15.15 -18.90 2.90
N ASP A 9 15.69 -20.09 2.63
CA ASP A 9 15.74 -20.70 1.30
C ASP A 9 14.35 -21.05 0.76
N ASP A 10 13.49 -21.66 1.59
CA ASP A 10 12.09 -21.95 1.24
C ASP A 10 11.16 -20.74 1.43
N PHE A 11 11.67 -19.60 1.88
CA PHE A 11 10.84 -18.44 2.15
C PHE A 11 10.31 -17.84 0.84
N LEU A 12 9.02 -17.51 0.84
CA LEU A 12 8.45 -16.72 -0.24
C LEU A 12 8.80 -15.26 0.02
N TRP A 13 9.62 -14.65 -0.82
CA TRP A 13 10.06 -13.27 -0.68
C TRP A 13 9.09 -12.30 -1.34
N SER A 14 9.13 -11.03 -0.94
CA SER A 14 8.41 -9.92 -1.56
C SER A 14 9.24 -8.65 -1.39
N TYR A 15 8.92 -7.61 -2.17
CA TYR A 15 9.60 -6.31 -2.05
C TYR A 15 9.58 -5.78 -0.60
N SER A 16 8.40 -5.80 0.05
CA SER A 16 8.25 -5.40 1.44
C SER A 16 9.12 -6.22 2.40
N ARG A 17 9.19 -7.55 2.22
CA ARG A 17 10.01 -8.45 3.05
C ARG A 17 11.50 -8.14 2.94
N ILE A 18 12.00 -7.90 1.73
CA ILE A 18 13.40 -7.49 1.51
C ILE A 18 13.66 -6.16 2.19
N GLY A 19 12.84 -5.15 1.93
CA GLY A 19 13.00 -3.82 2.50
C GLY A 19 12.98 -3.82 4.03
N THR A 20 12.11 -4.61 4.65
CA THR A 20 12.10 -4.79 6.12
C THR A 20 13.39 -5.46 6.60
N TYR A 21 13.87 -6.50 5.92
CA TYR A 21 15.10 -7.19 6.30
C TYR A 21 16.32 -6.26 6.21
N GLU A 22 16.46 -5.52 5.12
CA GLU A 22 17.55 -4.56 4.91
C GLU A 22 17.51 -3.41 5.92
N THR A 23 16.32 -2.89 6.23
CA THR A 23 16.16 -1.78 7.18
C THR A 23 16.40 -2.22 8.61
N CYS A 24 15.83 -3.35 9.02
CA CYS A 24 15.93 -3.88 10.38
C CYS A 24 15.68 -5.39 10.40
N PRO A 25 16.75 -6.22 10.42
CA PRO A 25 16.63 -7.68 10.47
C PRO A 25 15.83 -8.19 11.68
N LEU A 26 15.90 -7.48 12.82
CA LEU A 26 15.14 -7.82 14.02
C LEU A 26 13.63 -7.58 13.83
N CYS A 27 13.26 -6.50 13.15
CA CYS A 27 11.87 -6.24 12.78
C CYS A 27 11.36 -7.34 11.85
N PHE A 28 12.12 -7.68 10.82
CA PHE A 28 11.80 -8.78 9.91
C PHE A 28 11.56 -10.09 10.67
N TYR A 29 12.43 -10.42 11.63
CA TYR A 29 12.28 -11.62 12.43
C TYR A 29 10.98 -11.63 13.25
N TYR A 30 10.65 -10.53 13.92
CA TYR A 30 9.41 -10.48 14.70
C TYR A 30 8.16 -10.51 13.82
N GLN A 31 8.18 -9.77 12.71
CA GLN A 31 7.03 -9.63 11.82
C GLN A 31 6.81 -10.90 10.98
N TYR A 32 7.84 -11.42 10.33
CA TYR A 32 7.70 -12.48 9.32
C TYR A 32 8.04 -13.87 9.81
N ILE A 33 8.98 -14.01 10.77
CA ILE A 33 9.35 -15.32 11.32
C ILE A 33 8.50 -15.65 12.56
N LYS A 34 8.36 -14.71 13.50
CA LYS A 34 7.52 -14.87 14.70
C LYS A 34 6.06 -14.54 14.49
N LYS A 35 5.71 -13.90 13.36
CA LYS A 35 4.33 -13.54 13.01
C LYS A 35 3.63 -12.71 14.08
N TYR A 36 4.36 -11.79 14.70
CA TYR A 36 3.75 -10.83 15.62
C TYR A 36 2.78 -9.95 14.86
N LYS A 37 1.66 -9.63 15.51
CA LYS A 37 0.61 -8.82 14.89
C LYS A 37 1.17 -7.42 14.61
N ASP A 38 1.04 -7.01 13.36
CA ASP A 38 1.36 -5.65 12.95
C ASP A 38 0.26 -4.68 13.40
N MET A 39 0.62 -3.42 13.57
CA MET A 39 -0.33 -2.34 13.82
C MET A 39 -0.24 -1.37 12.65
N ASP A 40 -1.30 -1.30 11.85
CA ASP A 40 -1.42 -0.28 10.82
C ASP A 40 -1.53 1.08 11.49
N GLY A 41 -0.56 1.96 11.20
CA GLY A 41 -0.64 3.35 11.61
C GLY A 41 -1.49 4.19 10.65
N CYS A 42 -1.79 5.42 11.05
CA CYS A 42 -2.52 6.42 10.27
C CYS A 42 -2.03 6.57 8.82
N PHE A 43 -0.72 6.53 8.58
CA PHE A 43 -0.15 6.62 7.23
C PHE A 43 -0.46 5.38 6.37
N GLY A 44 -0.45 4.18 6.95
CA GLY A 44 -0.81 2.94 6.26
C GLY A 44 -2.30 2.88 5.93
N GLN A 45 -3.15 3.31 6.87
CA GLN A 45 -4.59 3.45 6.66
C GLN A 45 -4.90 4.45 5.53
N TYR A 46 -4.26 5.62 5.56
CA TYR A 46 -4.40 6.63 4.50
C TYR A 46 -4.00 6.08 3.14
N GLY A 47 -2.80 5.48 3.02
CA GLY A 47 -2.33 4.89 1.77
C GLY A 47 -3.29 3.84 1.23
N SER A 48 -3.81 2.97 2.10
CA SER A 48 -4.80 1.94 1.72
C SER A 48 -6.08 2.53 1.15
N LEU A 49 -6.56 3.66 1.69
CA LEU A 49 -7.73 4.35 1.14
C LEU A 49 -7.45 4.92 -0.26
N ILE A 50 -6.28 5.55 -0.46
CA ILE A 50 -5.90 6.08 -1.78
C ILE A 50 -5.83 4.97 -2.83
N HIS A 51 -5.17 3.85 -2.50
CA HIS A 51 -5.09 2.68 -3.40
C HIS A 51 -6.49 2.13 -3.71
N SER A 52 -7.35 1.97 -2.71
CA SER A 52 -8.73 1.50 -2.91
C SER A 52 -9.53 2.41 -3.86
N CYS A 53 -9.43 3.74 -3.73
CA CYS A 53 -10.07 4.67 -4.66
C CYS A 53 -9.56 4.47 -6.10
N LEU A 54 -8.24 4.39 -6.28
CA LEU A 54 -7.62 4.24 -7.60
C LEU A 54 -7.90 2.88 -8.24
N GLU A 55 -7.90 1.80 -7.46
CA GLU A 55 -8.27 0.45 -7.89
C GLU A 55 -9.72 0.44 -8.40
N LYS A 56 -10.65 1.02 -7.63
CA LYS A 56 -12.06 1.13 -8.03
C LYS A 56 -12.26 1.91 -9.31
N TYR A 57 -11.52 2.99 -9.49
CA TYR A 57 -11.50 3.73 -10.74
C TYR A 57 -10.94 2.88 -11.89
N ALA A 58 -9.80 2.21 -11.68
CA ALA A 58 -9.15 1.38 -12.69
C ALA A 58 -10.02 0.19 -13.14
N LEU A 59 -10.81 -0.38 -12.24
CA LEU A 59 -11.78 -1.44 -12.52
C LEU A 59 -13.10 -0.93 -13.15
N GLY A 60 -13.28 0.39 -13.25
CA GLY A 60 -14.51 1.02 -13.73
C GLY A 60 -15.68 0.92 -12.75
N GLU A 61 -15.43 0.56 -11.49
CA GLU A 61 -16.45 0.53 -10.42
C GLU A 61 -16.84 1.93 -9.94
N LEU A 62 -15.93 2.90 -10.10
CA LEU A 62 -16.10 4.26 -9.65
C LEU A 62 -15.70 5.24 -10.76
N ALA A 63 -16.57 6.19 -11.08
CA ALA A 63 -16.27 7.21 -12.07
C ALA A 63 -15.34 8.29 -11.52
N GLU A 64 -14.64 8.99 -12.41
CA GLU A 64 -13.72 10.08 -12.06
C GLU A 64 -14.37 11.14 -11.15
N TYR A 65 -15.59 11.56 -11.50
CA TYR A 65 -16.32 12.59 -10.76
C TYR A 65 -16.85 12.11 -9.40
N ASP A 66 -16.91 10.79 -9.16
CA ASP A 66 -17.36 10.19 -7.90
C ASP A 66 -16.19 9.93 -6.92
N LEU A 67 -14.94 9.98 -7.40
CA LEU A 67 -13.76 9.67 -6.60
C LEU A 67 -13.61 10.55 -5.37
N LEU A 68 -13.80 11.87 -5.54
CA LEU A 68 -13.69 12.81 -4.43
C LEU A 68 -14.72 12.51 -3.36
N SER A 69 -16.00 12.37 -3.73
CA SER A 69 -17.07 12.07 -2.78
C SER A 69 -16.85 10.74 -2.07
N TYR A 70 -16.42 9.70 -2.81
CA TYR A 70 -16.09 8.41 -2.21
C TYR A 70 -14.94 8.52 -1.20
N TYR A 71 -13.89 9.27 -1.53
CA TYR A 71 -12.77 9.50 -0.63
C TYR A 71 -13.21 10.21 0.65
N GLU A 72 -13.95 11.32 0.54
CA GLU A 72 -14.42 12.09 1.69
C GLU A 72 -15.32 11.26 2.62
N ASP A 73 -16.23 10.46 2.03
CA ASP A 73 -17.16 9.60 2.77
C ASP A 73 -16.48 8.44 3.50
N ASN A 74 -15.35 7.96 2.99
CA ASN A 74 -14.63 6.80 3.54
C ASN A 74 -13.43 7.18 4.40
N TYR A 75 -12.88 8.39 4.26
CA TYR A 75 -11.76 8.86 5.06
C TYR A 75 -11.94 8.66 6.56
N PRO A 76 -13.02 9.16 7.21
CA PRO A 76 -13.19 8.99 8.66
C PRO A 76 -13.48 7.54 9.08
N LYS A 77 -13.83 6.65 8.14
CA LYS A 77 -14.12 5.23 8.40
C LYS A 77 -12.85 4.37 8.32
N VAL A 78 -11.91 4.76 7.46
CA VAL A 78 -10.68 3.99 7.18
C VAL A 78 -9.49 4.56 7.94
N VAL A 79 -9.34 5.90 7.96
CA VAL A 79 -8.26 6.60 8.66
C VAL A 79 -8.72 6.91 10.07
N THR A 80 -8.66 5.90 10.93
CA THR A 80 -9.12 5.98 12.33
C THR A 80 -8.02 6.34 13.31
N ASP A 81 -6.76 6.09 12.94
CA ASP A 81 -5.61 6.37 13.79
C ASP A 81 -5.23 7.85 13.76
N SER A 82 -4.79 8.34 14.92
CA SER A 82 -4.36 9.74 15.03
C SER A 82 -2.99 9.95 14.38
N PHE A 83 -2.87 11.05 13.63
CA PHE A 83 -1.59 11.50 13.12
C PHE A 83 -0.69 12.02 14.25
N PRO A 84 0.64 11.86 14.13
CA PRO A 84 1.56 12.37 15.14
C PRO A 84 1.44 13.90 15.25
N PRO A 85 1.53 14.46 16.47
CA PRO A 85 1.42 15.90 16.66
C PRO A 85 2.63 16.62 16.04
N ASN A 86 2.38 17.77 15.43
CA ASN A 86 3.41 18.63 14.87
C ASN A 86 3.22 20.08 15.34
N LYS A 87 4.33 20.79 15.54
CA LYS A 87 4.33 22.16 16.07
C LYS A 87 3.83 23.20 15.06
N TYR A 88 3.95 22.94 13.77
CA TYR A 88 3.77 23.90 12.70
C TYR A 88 2.49 23.69 11.89
N THR A 89 2.00 22.45 11.82
CA THR A 89 0.81 22.10 11.02
C THR A 89 0.03 20.94 11.65
N ASP A 90 -1.23 20.82 11.25
CA ASP A 90 -2.02 19.61 11.49
C ASP A 90 -1.76 18.63 10.34
N ILE A 91 -0.90 17.63 10.61
CA ILE A 91 -0.53 16.62 9.63
C ILE A 91 -1.76 15.86 9.12
N GLY A 92 -2.74 15.56 10.00
CA GLY A 92 -3.92 14.81 9.59
C GLY A 92 -4.79 15.59 8.63
N ASN A 93 -4.98 16.88 8.90
CA ASN A 93 -5.69 17.78 7.99
C ASN A 93 -4.93 17.99 6.67
N ASP A 94 -3.59 18.09 6.71
CA ASP A 94 -2.78 18.22 5.50
C ASP A 94 -2.90 16.98 4.62
N TYR A 95 -2.86 15.78 5.19
CA TYR A 95 -3.06 14.53 4.45
C TYR A 95 -4.47 14.44 3.84
N TYR A 96 -5.50 14.77 4.64
CA TYR A 96 -6.88 14.82 4.14
C TYR A 96 -7.01 15.73 2.92
N ASN A 97 -6.53 16.96 3.03
CA ASN A 97 -6.64 17.98 1.98
C ASN A 97 -5.80 17.64 0.74
N GLN A 98 -4.64 16.99 0.91
CA GLN A 98 -3.84 16.51 -0.21
C GLN A 98 -4.57 15.43 -1.01
N GLY A 99 -5.16 14.44 -0.34
CA GLY A 99 -5.96 13.41 -1.00
C GLY A 99 -7.20 13.98 -1.70
N ALA A 100 -7.93 14.88 -1.03
CA ALA A 100 -9.08 15.56 -1.63
C ALA A 100 -8.67 16.40 -2.85
N GLY A 101 -7.57 17.15 -2.74
CA GLY A 101 -7.01 17.94 -3.83
C GLY A 101 -6.56 17.07 -5.01
N TYR A 102 -6.00 15.89 -4.75
CA TYR A 102 -5.62 14.93 -5.77
C TYR A 102 -6.86 14.42 -6.53
N PHE A 103 -7.88 13.88 -5.84
CA PHE A 103 -9.07 13.34 -6.49
C PHE A 103 -9.93 14.40 -7.17
N LYS A 104 -9.97 15.63 -6.65
CA LYS A 104 -10.67 16.74 -7.28
C LYS A 104 -10.11 17.08 -8.68
N ASN A 105 -8.81 16.90 -8.88
CA ASN A 105 -8.12 17.24 -10.12
C ASN A 105 -7.63 15.99 -10.86
N PHE A 106 -8.12 14.82 -10.48
CA PHE A 106 -7.73 13.56 -11.09
C PHE A 106 -8.40 13.46 -12.47
N ASN A 107 -7.61 13.20 -13.52
CA ASN A 107 -8.08 13.11 -14.91
C ASN A 107 -7.78 11.72 -15.50
N GLY A 108 -7.89 10.68 -14.67
CA GLY A 108 -7.61 9.30 -15.09
C GLY A 108 -6.14 9.00 -15.38
N PHE A 109 -5.92 7.90 -16.11
CA PHE A 109 -4.59 7.37 -16.45
C PHE A 109 -4.11 7.74 -17.85
N ASN A 110 -4.45 8.95 -18.34
CA ASN A 110 -4.04 9.47 -19.65
C ASN A 110 -4.37 8.53 -20.83
N ASP A 111 -5.62 8.03 -20.89
CA ASP A 111 -6.13 7.14 -21.95
C ASP A 111 -5.34 5.83 -22.16
N ARG A 112 -4.49 5.44 -21.21
CA ARG A 112 -3.78 4.16 -21.29
C ARG A 112 -4.77 3.01 -21.14
N GLU A 113 -4.58 1.99 -21.97
CA GLU A 113 -5.28 0.72 -21.79
C GLU A 113 -4.85 0.10 -20.46
N ILE A 114 -5.82 -0.28 -19.63
CA ILE A 114 -5.58 -0.97 -18.37
C ILE A 114 -5.60 -2.46 -18.67
N LEU A 115 -4.44 -3.11 -18.61
CA LEU A 115 -4.29 -4.54 -18.88
C LEU A 115 -4.62 -5.39 -17.65
N ALA A 116 -4.30 -4.88 -16.45
CA ALA A 116 -4.64 -5.49 -15.17
C ALA A 116 -4.54 -4.48 -14.02
N VAL A 117 -5.21 -4.80 -12.91
CA VAL A 117 -5.22 -4.01 -11.66
C VAL A 117 -4.94 -4.96 -10.50
N GLU A 118 -4.08 -4.55 -9.56
CA GLU A 118 -3.70 -5.32 -8.35
C GLU A 118 -3.31 -6.78 -8.65
N LYS A 119 -2.62 -6.98 -9.78
CA LYS A 119 -2.35 -8.34 -10.27
C LYS A 119 -1.18 -8.95 -9.53
N LYS A 120 -1.44 -10.13 -8.98
CA LYS A 120 -0.45 -10.91 -8.24
C LYS A 120 0.46 -11.72 -9.16
N TYR A 121 1.75 -11.63 -8.91
CA TYR A 121 2.78 -12.39 -9.61
C TYR A 121 3.54 -13.30 -8.67
N TYR A 122 3.99 -14.43 -9.25
CA TYR A 122 4.95 -15.33 -8.65
C TYR A 122 6.10 -15.52 -9.63
N PHE A 123 7.31 -15.35 -9.15
CA PHE A 123 8.52 -15.45 -9.97
C PHE A 123 9.70 -15.92 -9.13
N LYS A 124 10.83 -16.19 -9.78
CA LYS A 124 12.08 -16.59 -9.11
C LYS A 124 13.19 -15.59 -9.40
N VAL A 125 14.02 -15.34 -8.41
CA VAL A 125 15.29 -14.62 -8.56
C VAL A 125 16.38 -15.51 -7.97
N GLY A 126 17.22 -16.08 -8.84
CA GLY A 126 18.11 -17.18 -8.45
C GLY A 126 17.31 -18.38 -7.95
N ASP A 127 17.69 -18.89 -6.77
CA ASP A 127 17.04 -20.03 -6.13
C ASP A 127 15.81 -19.66 -5.28
N TYR A 128 15.60 -18.37 -5.03
CA TYR A 128 14.56 -17.89 -4.13
C TYR A 128 13.23 -17.62 -4.85
N ASN A 129 12.14 -17.98 -4.18
CA ASN A 129 10.78 -17.72 -4.66
C ASN A 129 10.33 -16.31 -4.26
N PHE A 130 9.69 -15.58 -5.17
CA PHE A 130 9.16 -14.24 -4.94
C PHE A 130 7.68 -14.16 -5.30
N MET A 131 7.00 -13.24 -4.61
CA MET A 131 5.68 -12.76 -4.98
C MET A 131 5.60 -11.23 -4.89
N GLY A 132 4.70 -10.65 -5.69
CA GLY A 132 4.41 -9.23 -5.66
C GLY A 132 3.04 -8.93 -6.25
N TYR A 133 2.59 -7.69 -6.08
CA TYR A 133 1.40 -7.14 -6.69
C TYR A 133 1.84 -5.96 -7.57
N ILE A 134 1.30 -5.87 -8.77
CA ILE A 134 1.45 -4.70 -9.63
C ILE A 134 0.14 -3.92 -9.53
N ASP A 135 0.22 -2.69 -9.00
CA ASP A 135 -0.94 -1.84 -8.75
C ASP A 135 -1.75 -1.59 -10.05
N LEU A 136 -1.06 -1.22 -11.12
CA LEU A 136 -1.65 -0.96 -12.43
C LEU A 136 -0.72 -1.41 -13.56
N GLU A 137 -1.23 -2.27 -14.45
CA GLU A 137 -0.55 -2.66 -15.69
C GLU A 137 -1.10 -1.90 -16.87
N CYS A 138 -0.22 -1.20 -17.58
CA CYS A 138 -0.48 -0.55 -18.85
C CYS A 138 0.57 -1.01 -19.90
N PRO A 139 0.27 -0.88 -21.20
CA PRO A 139 1.22 -1.17 -22.29
C PRO A 139 2.50 -0.31 -22.27
#